data_AF-A0A8S3Y3A3-F1
#
_entry.id   AF-A0A8S3Y3A3-F1
#
_cell.length_a   1.000
_cell.length_b   1.000
_cell.length_c   1.000
_cell.angle_alpha   90.00
_cell.angle_beta   90.00
_cell.angle_gamma   90.00
#
_symmetry.space_group_name_H-M   'P 1'
#
loop_
_entity.id
_entity.type
_entity.pdbx_description
1 polymer ?
#
loop_
_entity_poly.entity_id
_entity_poly.type
_entity_poly.pdbx_seq_one_letter_code
_entity_poly.pdbx_strand_id
1 'polypeptide(L)'
;MAFAGTNLSLTQPDIMQKLTERIDDLKQRIAAWGKRIRRYTERSPWFNQNRLFQSDQKRLYKSLERPILSGTGSVPNQADTVAFWRSLLSKPVNHNESPWTEVVESQCADITPMDPVIITPDDVAKAVRGPRTGKVRGLTGCITTG
;
A
#
# COMPACT_ATOMS: atom_id res chain seq x y z
N MET A 1 -11.29 -49.97 -25.67
CA MET A 1 -12.67 -50.30 -25.25
C MET A 1 -13.58 -49.24 -25.86
N ALA A 2 -14.46 -49.63 -26.80
CA ALA A 2 -15.43 -48.73 -27.42
C ALA A 2 -16.69 -48.65 -26.54
N PHE A 3 -17.23 -47.46 -26.32
CA PHE A 3 -18.50 -47.28 -25.64
C PHE A 3 -19.63 -47.70 -26.59
N ALA A 4 -20.41 -48.72 -26.21
CA ALA A 4 -21.47 -49.27 -27.04
C ALA A 4 -22.50 -48.19 -27.41
N GLY A 5 -22.67 -47.95 -28.71
CA GLY A 5 -23.67 -47.01 -29.27
C GLY A 5 -23.11 -45.80 -30.00
N THR A 6 -21.79 -45.54 -29.96
CA THR A 6 -21.16 -44.51 -30.81
C THR A 6 -19.89 -45.06 -31.45
N ASN A 7 -19.70 -44.86 -32.76
CA ASN A 7 -18.48 -45.21 -33.49
C ASN A 7 -17.29 -44.28 -33.13
N LEU A 8 -17.16 -43.90 -31.85
CA LEU A 8 -16.12 -43.00 -31.36
C LEU A 8 -15.03 -43.85 -30.70
N SER A 9 -13.91 -43.99 -31.39
CA SER A 9 -12.72 -44.62 -30.80
C SER A 9 -11.84 -43.55 -30.16
N LEU A 10 -11.57 -43.69 -28.86
CA LEU A 10 -10.62 -42.84 -28.12
C LEU A 10 -9.19 -42.84 -28.71
N THR A 11 -8.89 -43.72 -29.67
CA THR A 11 -7.61 -43.75 -30.38
C THR A 11 -7.54 -42.81 -31.59
N GLN A 12 -8.64 -42.15 -31.96
CA GLN A 12 -8.61 -41.15 -33.02
C GLN A 12 -7.90 -39.88 -32.54
N PRO A 13 -6.87 -39.40 -33.26
CA PRO A 13 -6.03 -38.28 -32.81
C PRO A 13 -6.84 -37.00 -32.58
N ASP A 14 -7.87 -36.74 -33.40
CA ASP A 14 -8.75 -35.58 -33.25
C ASP A 14 -9.56 -35.58 -31.95
N ILE A 15 -9.98 -36.77 -31.48
CA ILE A 15 -10.73 -36.91 -30.23
C ILE A 15 -9.80 -36.67 -29.06
N MET A 16 -8.59 -37.23 -29.10
CA MET A 16 -7.58 -37.01 -28.07
C MET A 16 -7.18 -35.53 -27.97
N GLN A 17 -6.98 -34.86 -29.11
CA GLN A 17 -6.67 -33.43 -29.14
C GLN A 17 -7.79 -32.60 -28.51
N LYS A 18 -9.05 -32.82 -28.91
CA LYS A 18 -10.21 -32.12 -28.33
C LYS A 18 -10.33 -32.34 -26.82
N LEU A 19 -10.02 -33.56 -26.34
CA LEU A 19 -10.00 -33.85 -24.91
C LEU A 19 -8.89 -33.09 -24.19
N THR A 20 -7.68 -33.02 -24.75
CA THR A 20 -6.57 -32.27 -24.15
C THR A 20 -6.86 -30.76 -24.09
N GLU A 21 -7.40 -30.19 -25.17
CA GLU A 21 -7.82 -28.78 -25.20
C GLU A 21 -8.86 -28.50 -24.13
N ARG A 22 -9.87 -29.38 -24.01
CA ARG A 22 -10.92 -29.22 -23.00
C ARG A 22 -10.39 -29.33 -21.57
N ILE A 23 -9.42 -30.21 -21.34
CA ILE A 23 -8.75 -30.35 -20.05
C ILE A 23 -7.96 -29.08 -19.72
N ASP A 24 -7.22 -28.53 -20.68
CA ASP A 24 -6.40 -27.34 -20.46
C ASP A 24 -7.26 -26.09 -20.25
N ASP A 25 -8.37 -25.95 -20.99
CA ASP A 25 -9.39 -24.91 -20.74
C ASP A 25 -9.90 -24.98 -19.29
N LEU A 26 -10.21 -26.18 -18.79
CA LEU A 26 -10.68 -26.37 -17.43
C LEU A 26 -9.60 -26.02 -16.41
N LYS A 27 -8.35 -26.43 -16.62
CA LYS A 27 -7.21 -26.06 -15.76
C LYS A 27 -7.01 -24.55 -15.72
N GLN A 28 -7.04 -23.88 -16.87
CA GLN A 28 -6.90 -22.43 -16.96
C GLN A 28 -8.03 -21.72 -16.21
N ARG A 29 -9.27 -22.18 -16.37
CA ARG A 29 -10.41 -21.63 -15.62
C ARG A 29 -10.22 -21.81 -14.12
N ILE A 30 -9.90 -23.01 -13.66
CA ILE A 30 -9.66 -23.29 -12.22
C ILE A 30 -8.55 -22.38 -11.68
N ALA A 31 -7.44 -22.23 -12.41
CA ALA A 31 -6.35 -21.35 -12.03
C ALA A 31 -6.80 -19.87 -11.95
N ALA A 32 -7.59 -19.40 -12.91
CA ALA A 32 -8.13 -18.04 -12.91
C ALA A 32 -9.08 -17.80 -11.72
N TRP A 33 -9.98 -18.76 -11.43
CA TRP A 33 -10.86 -18.69 -10.26
C TRP A 33 -10.07 -18.71 -8.95
N GLY A 34 -9.04 -19.56 -8.84
CA GLY A 34 -8.15 -19.60 -7.68
C GLY A 34 -7.43 -18.26 -7.45
N LYS A 35 -6.87 -17.67 -8.51
CA LYS A 35 -6.26 -16.32 -8.45
C LYS A 35 -7.27 -15.25 -8.04
N ARG A 36 -8.50 -15.31 -8.55
CA ARG A 36 -9.58 -14.38 -8.21
C ARG A 36 -9.94 -14.48 -6.73
N ILE A 37 -10.14 -15.69 -6.22
CA ILE A 37 -10.42 -15.94 -4.79
C ILE A 37 -9.27 -15.38 -3.94
N ARG A 38 -8.03 -15.73 -4.27
CA ARG A 38 -6.83 -15.24 -3.57
C ARG A 38 -6.78 -13.71 -3.51
N ARG A 39 -7.03 -13.03 -4.64
CA ARG A 39 -7.06 -11.56 -4.69
C ARG A 39 -8.13 -10.99 -3.76
N TYR A 40 -9.33 -11.58 -3.72
CA TYR A 40 -10.39 -11.11 -2.82
C TYR A 40 -10.10 -11.40 -1.35
N THR A 41 -9.50 -12.54 -1.03
CA THR A 41 -9.09 -12.85 0.34
C THR A 41 -7.99 -11.90 0.82
N GLU A 42 -7.00 -11.61 -0.03
CA GLU A 42 -5.92 -10.66 0.28
C GLU A 42 -6.44 -9.22 0.39
N ARG A 43 -7.42 -8.83 -0.43
CA ARG A 43 -8.03 -7.49 -0.41
C ARG A 43 -8.99 -7.28 0.76
N SER A 44 -9.63 -8.34 1.25
CA SER A 44 -10.72 -8.25 2.23
C SER A 44 -10.34 -7.49 3.51
N PRO A 45 -9.17 -7.73 4.16
CA PRO A 45 -8.75 -6.96 5.33
C PRO A 45 -8.65 -5.46 5.06
N TRP A 46 -7.95 -5.08 3.98
CA TRP A 46 -7.77 -3.68 3.59
C TRP A 46 -9.10 -3.01 3.24
N PHE A 47 -9.98 -3.72 2.53
CA PHE A 47 -11.31 -3.22 2.19
C PHE A 47 -12.15 -2.95 3.45
N ASN A 48 -12.15 -3.89 4.40
CA ASN A 48 -12.88 -3.75 5.64
C ASN A 48 -12.31 -2.65 6.53
N GLN A 49 -10.98 -2.54 6.64
CA GLN A 49 -10.31 -1.47 7.38
C GLN A 49 -10.57 -0.10 6.76
N ASN A 50 -10.50 0.03 5.43
CA ASN A 50 -10.80 1.29 4.74
C ASN A 50 -12.28 1.67 4.86
N ARG A 51 -13.19 0.70 4.76
CA ARG A 51 -14.62 0.96 4.99
C ARG A 51 -14.87 1.43 6.42
N LEU A 52 -14.23 0.77 7.40
CA LEU A 52 -14.31 1.15 8.80
C LEU A 52 -13.68 2.53 9.05
N PHE A 53 -12.58 2.87 8.38
CA PHE A 53 -11.98 4.21 8.43
C PHE A 53 -12.96 5.29 7.94
N GLN A 54 -13.69 5.03 6.85
CA GLN A 54 -14.63 6.02 6.31
C GLN A 54 -15.87 6.17 7.19
N SER A 55 -16.37 5.08 7.78
CA SER A 55 -17.61 5.10 8.58
C SER A 55 -17.39 5.46 10.06
N ASP A 56 -16.36 4.89 10.69
CA ASP A 56 -16.08 5.00 12.13
C ASP A 56 -14.58 4.83 12.42
N GLN A 57 -13.86 5.93 12.29
CA GLN A 57 -12.42 5.99 12.54
C GLN A 57 -12.06 5.54 13.97
N LYS A 58 -12.90 5.87 14.97
CA LYS A 58 -12.62 5.54 16.37
C LYS A 58 -12.60 4.03 16.57
N ARG A 59 -13.56 3.31 15.97
CA ARG A 59 -13.58 1.85 16.00
C ARG A 59 -12.38 1.23 15.30
N LEU A 60 -11.96 1.78 14.16
CA LEU A 60 -10.74 1.31 13.50
C LEU A 60 -9.53 1.46 14.43
N TYR A 61 -9.31 2.65 14.99
CA TYR A 61 -8.16 2.88 15.87
C TYR A 61 -8.20 2.00 17.12
N LYS A 62 -9.38 1.81 17.74
CA LYS A 62 -9.54 0.85 18.84
C LYS A 62 -9.23 -0.61 18.45
N SER A 63 -9.46 -0.99 17.18
CA SER A 63 -9.10 -2.32 16.70
C SER A 63 -7.61 -2.47 16.36
N LEU A 64 -6.93 -1.36 16.07
CA LEU A 64 -5.50 -1.29 15.82
C LEU A 64 -4.70 -1.16 17.12
N GLU A 65 -5.31 -0.58 18.15
CA GLU A 65 -4.84 -0.68 19.53
C GLU A 65 -4.73 -2.17 19.87
N ARG A 66 -3.49 -2.67 19.89
CA ARG A 66 -3.21 -3.95 20.53
C ARG A 66 -3.71 -3.84 21.97
N PRO A 67 -4.25 -4.91 22.59
CA PRO A 67 -4.47 -4.90 24.03
C PRO A 67 -3.15 -4.47 24.63
N ILE A 68 -3.18 -3.29 25.25
CA ILE A 68 -2.02 -2.70 25.86
C ILE A 68 -1.56 -3.82 26.79
N LEU A 69 -0.37 -4.38 26.55
CA LEU A 69 0.43 -4.85 27.67
C LEU A 69 0.52 -3.60 28.50
N SER A 70 -0.41 -3.45 29.45
CA SER A 70 -0.54 -2.33 30.37
C SER A 70 0.72 -2.35 31.20
N GLY A 71 1.82 -1.95 30.55
CA GLY A 71 3.07 -1.63 31.16
C GLY A 71 2.70 -0.46 32.05
N THR A 72 2.59 -0.79 33.31
CA THR A 72 3.09 -0.07 34.49
C THR A 72 4.39 0.73 34.27
N GLY A 73 4.64 1.27 33.08
CA GLY A 73 5.77 2.12 32.76
C GLY A 73 5.35 3.56 32.95
N SER A 74 5.99 4.23 33.91
CA SER A 74 5.98 5.69 34.03
C SER A 74 6.19 6.33 32.66
N VAL A 75 5.47 7.43 32.39
CA VAL A 75 5.73 8.28 31.22
C VAL A 75 7.24 8.56 31.15
N PRO A 76 7.90 8.32 30.01
CA PRO A 76 9.33 8.56 29.87
C PRO A 76 9.66 10.03 30.14
N ASN A 77 10.82 10.28 30.76
CA ASN A 77 11.30 11.64 30.95
C ASN A 77 11.52 12.33 29.57
N GLN A 78 11.32 13.64 29.52
CA GLN A 78 11.53 14.44 28.31
C GLN A 78 12.96 14.29 27.79
N ALA A 79 13.95 14.27 28.69
CA ALA A 79 15.35 14.09 28.34
C ALA A 79 15.60 12.76 27.62
N ASP A 80 15.00 11.67 28.11
CA ASP A 80 15.16 10.33 27.54
C ASP A 80 14.51 10.22 26.16
N THR A 81 13.34 10.86 26.00
CA THR A 81 12.64 10.92 24.72
C THR A 81 13.46 11.68 23.68
N VAL A 82 14.02 12.83 24.07
CA VAL A 82 14.88 13.63 23.18
C VAL A 82 16.17 12.87 22.83
N ALA A 83 16.80 12.22 23.81
CA ALA A 83 18.00 11.41 23.58
C ALA A 83 17.73 10.25 22.62
N PHE A 84 16.60 9.55 22.80
CA PHE A 84 16.17 8.48 21.90
C PHE A 84 16.03 8.98 20.45
N TRP A 85 15.20 10.00 20.22
CA TRP A 85 14.97 10.51 18.86
C TRP A 85 16.24 11.10 18.24
N ARG A 86 17.06 11.81 19.03
CA ARG A 86 18.37 12.27 18.56
C ARG A 86 19.24 11.11 18.14
N SER A 87 19.35 10.05 18.94
CA SER A 87 20.20 8.90 18.63
C SER A 87 19.77 8.12 17.38
N LEU A 88 18.46 8.13 17.09
CA LEU A 88 17.90 7.48 15.92
C LEU A 88 18.14 8.32 14.65
N LEU A 89 17.94 9.63 14.73
CA LEU A 89 18.02 10.55 13.59
C LEU A 89 19.42 11.10 13.34
N SER A 90 20.32 11.07 14.33
CA SER A 90 21.69 11.61 14.20
C SER A 90 22.63 10.68 13.45
N LYS A 91 22.25 9.42 13.26
CA LYS A 91 23.07 8.45 12.54
C LYS A 91 22.81 8.61 11.05
N PRO A 92 23.79 9.09 10.25
CA PRO A 92 23.65 9.06 8.81
C PRO A 92 23.58 7.60 8.37
N VAL A 93 22.46 7.22 7.77
CA VAL A 93 22.29 5.90 7.16
C VAL A 93 22.45 6.09 5.66
N ASN A 94 23.39 5.35 5.06
CA ASN A 94 23.43 5.24 3.61
C ASN A 94 22.24 4.38 3.20
N HIS A 95 21.23 5.02 2.62
CA HIS A 95 20.09 4.32 2.05
C HIS A 95 20.55 3.55 0.82
N ASN A 96 20.15 2.28 0.71
CA ASN A 96 20.31 1.55 -0.53
C ASN A 96 19.36 2.17 -1.56
N GLU A 97 19.91 2.85 -2.56
CA GLU A 97 19.12 3.39 -3.67
C GLU A 97 18.44 2.22 -4.36
N SER A 98 17.11 2.23 -4.32
CA SER A 98 16.32 1.16 -4.90
C SER A 98 16.10 1.48 -6.37
N PRO A 99 16.09 0.50 -7.29
CA PRO A 99 15.99 0.76 -8.74
C PRO A 99 14.77 1.59 -9.18
N TRP A 100 13.72 1.70 -8.33
CA TRP A 100 12.56 2.52 -8.62
C TRP A 100 12.82 4.02 -8.46
N THR A 101 13.83 4.46 -7.70
CA THR A 101 14.16 5.88 -7.56
C THR A 101 14.67 6.46 -8.87
N GLU A 102 15.54 5.72 -9.58
CA GLU A 102 16.01 6.07 -10.93
C GLU A 102 14.84 6.22 -11.92
N VAL A 103 13.84 5.33 -11.83
CA VAL A 103 12.64 5.42 -12.67
C VAL A 103 11.86 6.71 -12.37
N VAL A 104 11.69 7.06 -11.09
CA VAL A 104 11.00 8.30 -10.71
C VAL A 104 11.80 9.53 -11.12
N GLU A 105 13.11 9.52 -10.93
CA GLU A 105 14.00 10.61 -11.38
C GLU A 105 13.92 10.82 -12.89
N SER A 106 13.94 9.74 -13.68
CA SER A 106 13.76 9.84 -15.13
C SER A 106 12.40 10.40 -15.53
N GLN A 107 11.33 10.06 -14.82
CA GLN A 107 9.99 10.61 -15.03
C GLN A 107 9.90 12.08 -14.64
N CYS A 108 10.72 12.51 -13.69
CA CYS A 108 10.78 13.89 -13.18
C CYS A 108 11.84 14.75 -13.87
N ALA A 109 12.60 14.23 -14.85
CA ALA A 109 13.71 14.94 -15.48
C ALA A 109 13.28 16.25 -16.16
N ASP A 110 12.06 16.29 -16.69
CA ASP A 110 11.50 17.46 -17.37
C ASP A 110 10.77 18.43 -16.41
N ILE A 111 10.68 18.10 -15.12
CA ILE A 111 9.99 18.93 -14.12
C ILE A 111 10.97 19.98 -13.61
N THR A 112 10.63 21.25 -13.79
CA THR A 112 11.42 22.37 -13.25
C THR A 112 11.54 22.24 -11.73
N PRO A 113 12.76 22.25 -11.16
CA PRO A 113 12.94 22.19 -9.71
C PRO A 113 12.31 23.42 -9.05
N MET A 114 11.75 23.20 -7.86
CA MET A 114 11.22 24.29 -7.04
C MET A 114 12.37 25.21 -6.60
N ASP A 115 12.11 26.52 -6.57
CA ASP A 115 13.07 27.50 -6.06
C ASP A 115 13.50 27.18 -4.62
N PRO A 116 14.77 27.45 -4.26
CA PRO A 116 15.28 27.16 -2.93
C PRO A 116 14.50 27.94 -1.86
N VAL A 117 13.84 27.22 -0.96
CA VAL A 117 13.11 27.81 0.16
C VAL A 117 14.07 28.02 1.34
N ILE A 118 14.38 29.27 1.65
CA ILE A 118 15.16 29.63 2.84
C ILE A 118 14.21 29.75 4.03
N ILE A 119 14.27 28.80 4.96
CA ILE A 119 13.47 28.83 6.19
C ILE A 119 14.16 29.76 7.19
N THR A 120 13.50 30.86 7.55
CA THR A 120 14.00 31.82 8.52
C THR A 120 13.54 31.50 9.94
N PRO A 121 14.21 32.02 11.00
CA PRO A 121 13.76 31.84 12.38
C PRO A 121 12.35 32.39 12.64
N ASP A 122 11.92 33.41 11.89
CA ASP A 122 10.58 33.97 11.97
C ASP A 122 9.52 33.01 11.41
N ASP A 123 9.83 32.25 10.35
CA ASP A 123 8.94 31.20 9.81
C ASP A 123 8.71 30.09 10.84
N VAL A 124 9.77 29.71 11.56
CA VAL A 124 9.68 28.73 12.67
C VAL A 124 8.84 29.31 13.81
N ALA A 125 9.07 30.56 14.19
CA ALA A 125 8.29 31.22 15.24
C ALA A 125 6.80 31.32 14.87
N LYS A 126 6.48 31.68 13.62
CA LYS A 126 5.11 31.74 13.11
C LYS A 126 4.45 30.36 13.06
N ALA A 127 5.17 29.32 12.65
CA ALA A 127 4.67 27.95 12.64
C ALA A 127 4.33 27.45 14.05
N VAL A 128 5.20 27.74 15.04
CA VAL A 128 5.00 27.34 16.44
C VAL A 128 3.89 28.16 17.12
N ARG A 129 3.74 29.44 16.75
CA ARG A 129 2.68 30.33 17.27
C ARG A 129 1.33 30.16 16.56
N GLY A 130 1.30 29.45 15.43
CA GLY A 130 0.07 29.18 14.68
C GLY A 130 -0.96 28.41 15.51
N PRO A 131 -2.27 28.54 15.18
CA PRO A 131 -3.32 27.89 15.96
C PRO A 131 -3.12 26.38 16.00
N ARG A 132 -3.21 25.79 17.20
CA ARG A 132 -3.10 24.36 17.54
C ARG A 132 -4.26 23.50 17.00
N THR A 133 -4.83 23.83 15.84
CA THR A 133 -5.93 23.08 15.24
C THR A 133 -5.42 22.39 13.98
N GLY A 134 -5.60 21.07 13.92
CA GLY A 134 -5.04 20.14 12.93
C GLY A 134 -5.59 20.32 11.52
N LYS A 135 -5.46 21.51 10.95
CA LYS A 135 -5.71 21.76 9.53
C LYS A 135 -4.35 21.82 8.85
N VAL A 136 -3.94 20.67 8.32
CA VAL A 136 -2.82 20.56 7.40
C VAL A 136 -3.09 21.54 6.26
N ARG A 137 -2.23 22.54 6.08
CA ARG A 137 -2.27 23.42 4.92
C ARG A 137 -1.79 22.60 3.72
N GLY A 138 -2.70 21.83 3.13
CA GLY A 138 -2.51 21.37 1.77
C GLY A 138 -2.43 22.61 0.88
N LEU A 139 -1.35 22.73 0.12
CA LEU A 139 -1.23 23.67 -0.99
C LEU A 139 -2.36 23.37 -1.99
N THR A 140 -3.53 23.97 -1.79
CA THR A 140 -4.60 24.01 -2.79
C THR A 140 -4.33 25.18 -3.72
N GLY A 141 -3.36 25.00 -4.61
CA GLY A 141 -3.15 25.85 -5.78
C GLY A 141 -3.84 25.23 -6.99
N CYS A 142 -5.17 25.16 -6.97
CA CYS A 142 -5.93 24.86 -8.18
C CYS A 142 -5.77 26.04 -9.15
N ILE A 143 -5.03 25.78 -10.22
CA ILE A 143 -5.14 26.40 -11.55
C ILE A 143 -6.57 26.92 -11.77
N THR A 144 -6.72 28.24 -11.86
CA THR A 144 -7.85 28.88 -12.51
C THR A 144 -7.31 29.93 -13.44
N THR A 145 -7.29 29.56 -14.72
CA THR A 145 -7.19 30.43 -15.87
C THR A 145 -8.43 31.32 -15.91
N GLY A 146 -8.23 32.63 -16.08
CA GLY A 146 -9.25 33.64 -16.30
C GLY A 146 -8.59 34.94 -16.71
#